data_AF-A0A2R6PZ03-F1
#
_entry.id   AF-A0A2R6PZ03-F1
#
_cell.length_a   1.000
_cell.length_b   1.000
_cell.length_c   1.000
_cell.angle_alpha   90.00
_cell.angle_beta   90.00
_cell.angle_gamma   90.00
#
_symmetry.space_group_name_H-M   'P 1'
#
loop_
_entity.id
_entity.type
_entity.pdbx_description
1 polymer ?
#
loop_
_entity_poly.entity_id
_entity_poly.type
_entity_poly.pdbx_seq_one_letter_code
_entity_poly.pdbx_strand_id
1 'polypeptide(L)'
;MVSWPVRRKEAKQQFKNMKGRYYVSPIPAFKMWGDGIRPSTYEASLKGADVGVHFNLLHWPIGDIKYPKGLSDTFVGDLVNMRVYVPPKEVFSSSPAKRDWQKDRFTPDVSPSKLRRLL
;
A
#
# COMPACT_ATOMS: atom_id res chain seq x y z
N MET A 1 -12.32 -1.97 2.03
CA MET A 1 -11.72 -0.64 2.32
C MET A 1 -12.06 -0.14 3.73
N VAL A 2 -11.97 -0.96 4.77
CA VAL A 2 -12.15 -0.43 6.14
C VAL A 2 -10.76 -0.18 6.72
N SER A 3 -10.60 0.89 7.51
CA SER A 3 -9.36 1.28 8.22
C SER A 3 -8.14 1.70 7.39
N TRP A 4 -8.29 2.09 6.12
CA TRP A 4 -7.18 2.75 5.40
C TRP A 4 -6.99 4.18 5.94
N PRO A 5 -5.75 4.62 6.26
CA PRO A 5 -5.51 5.90 6.92
C PRO A 5 -5.67 7.09 5.96
N VAL A 6 -6.91 7.52 5.73
CA VAL A 6 -7.22 8.70 4.93
C VAL A 6 -7.49 9.89 5.85
N ARG A 7 -6.57 10.86 5.87
CA ARG A 7 -6.63 12.01 6.80
C ARG A 7 -7.39 13.22 6.24
N ARG A 8 -7.17 13.55 4.97
CA ARG A 8 -7.76 14.73 4.29
C ARG A 8 -9.25 14.52 4.00
N LYS A 9 -10.06 15.59 4.11
CA LYS A 9 -11.53 15.53 3.96
C LYS A 9 -11.93 15.12 2.54
N GLU A 10 -11.26 15.69 1.55
CA GLU A 10 -11.46 15.45 0.11
C GLU A 10 -11.16 14.00 -0.23
N ALA A 11 -10.03 13.49 0.29
CA ALA A 11 -9.63 12.10 0.11
C ALA A 11 -10.61 11.13 0.80
N LYS A 12 -11.18 11.48 1.97
CA LYS A 12 -12.21 10.66 2.62
C LYS A 12 -13.48 10.55 1.77
N GLN A 13 -13.86 11.63 1.07
CA GLN A 13 -15.01 11.60 0.17
C GLN A 13 -14.75 10.68 -1.02
N GLN A 14 -13.58 10.79 -1.65
CA GLN A 14 -13.22 9.88 -2.75
C GLN A 14 -13.09 8.43 -2.30
N PHE A 15 -12.55 8.19 -1.10
CA PHE A 15 -12.44 6.86 -0.53
C PHE A 15 -13.81 6.18 -0.34
N LYS A 16 -14.85 6.93 0.04
CA LYS A 16 -16.23 6.41 0.08
C LYS A 16 -16.71 6.01 -1.32
N ASN A 17 -16.41 6.82 -2.34
CA ASN A 17 -16.78 6.53 -3.73
C ASN A 17 -16.09 5.27 -4.27
N MET A 18 -14.89 4.94 -3.77
CA MET A 18 -14.14 3.75 -4.17
C MET A 18 -14.62 2.46 -3.50
N LYS A 19 -15.42 2.55 -2.43
CA LYS A 19 -15.91 1.40 -1.68
C LYS A 19 -16.74 0.48 -2.58
N GLY A 20 -16.44 -0.82 -2.58
CA GLY A 20 -17.15 -1.84 -3.37
C GLY A 20 -16.68 -1.97 -4.82
N ARG A 21 -15.90 -1.01 -5.34
CA ARG A 21 -15.31 -1.06 -6.69
C ARG A 21 -13.84 -1.46 -6.68
N TYR A 22 -13.12 -1.06 -5.64
CA TYR A 22 -11.68 -1.30 -5.52
C TYR A 22 -11.34 -1.92 -4.16
N TYR A 23 -10.22 -2.64 -4.12
CA TYR A 23 -9.63 -3.17 -2.89
C TYR A 23 -8.23 -2.59 -2.70
N VAL A 24 -7.77 -2.60 -1.44
CA VAL A 24 -6.41 -2.19 -1.10
C VAL A 24 -5.52 -3.41 -1.24
N SER A 25 -4.48 -3.31 -2.06
CA SER A 25 -3.38 -4.27 -2.11
C SER A 25 -2.14 -3.63 -1.51
N PRO A 26 -1.76 -3.95 -0.25
CA PRO A 26 -0.57 -3.40 0.35
C PRO A 26 0.69 -3.86 -0.38
N ILE A 27 1.66 -2.97 -0.51
CA ILE A 27 2.99 -3.31 -0.99
C ILE A 27 3.71 -4.04 0.16
N PRO A 28 4.23 -5.27 -0.04
CA PRO A 28 4.99 -5.96 0.97
C PRO A 28 6.19 -5.13 1.44
N ALA A 29 6.40 -5.07 2.75
CA ALA A 29 7.53 -4.40 3.36
C ALA A 29 8.23 -5.36 4.32
N PHE A 30 9.54 -5.23 4.45
CA PHE A 30 10.38 -6.12 5.25
C PHE A 30 11.34 -5.30 6.10
N LYS A 31 11.66 -5.81 7.29
CA LYS A 31 12.76 -5.30 8.12
C LYS A 31 14.10 -5.69 7.50
N MET A 32 15.20 -5.13 8.02
CA MET A 32 16.56 -5.44 7.57
C MET A 32 16.88 -6.94 7.59
N TRP A 33 16.32 -7.69 8.54
CA TRP A 33 16.55 -9.14 8.69
C TRP A 33 15.60 -10.01 7.86
N GLY A 34 14.79 -9.42 6.97
CA GLY A 34 13.84 -10.13 6.11
C GLY A 34 12.48 -10.44 6.75
N ASP A 35 12.28 -10.07 8.01
CA ASP A 35 10.97 -10.19 8.67
C ASP A 35 9.95 -9.27 8.00
N GLY A 36 8.81 -9.83 7.59
CA GLY A 36 7.71 -9.05 7.03
C GLY A 36 7.15 -8.03 8.04
N ILE A 37 6.99 -6.78 7.59
CA ILE A 37 6.26 -5.75 8.31
C ILE A 37 4.78 -5.92 7.96
N ARG A 38 3.92 -5.81 8.96
CA ARG A 38 2.48 -5.90 8.82
C ARG A 38 1.92 -4.58 8.26
N PRO A 39 1.09 -4.59 7.20
CA PRO A 39 0.49 -3.38 6.66
C PRO A 39 -0.21 -2.51 7.70
N SER A 40 -0.88 -3.12 8.67
CA SER A 40 -1.52 -2.43 9.78
C SER A 40 -0.55 -1.63 10.67
N THR A 41 0.74 -1.98 10.69
CA THR A 41 1.78 -1.32 11.48
C THR A 41 2.73 -0.47 10.64
N TYR A 42 2.49 -0.32 9.33
CA TYR A 42 3.37 0.44 8.42
C TYR A 42 3.61 1.86 8.92
N GLU A 43 2.56 2.58 9.32
CA GLU A 43 2.74 3.94 9.80
C GLU A 43 3.69 3.97 11.00
N ALA A 44 3.45 3.14 12.03
CA ALA A 44 4.29 3.14 13.22
C ALA A 44 5.73 2.67 12.94
N SER A 45 5.88 1.67 12.05
CA SER A 45 7.18 1.00 11.80
C SER A 45 8.06 1.76 10.82
N LEU A 46 7.46 2.50 9.88
CA LEU A 46 8.18 3.20 8.80
C LEU A 46 8.25 4.71 9.01
N LYS A 47 7.61 5.25 10.06
CA LYS A 47 7.63 6.69 10.35
C LYS A 47 9.04 7.19 10.58
N GLY A 48 9.42 8.21 9.82
CA GLY A 48 10.74 8.83 9.89
C GLY A 48 11.81 8.16 9.04
N ALA A 49 11.45 7.20 8.18
CA ALA A 49 12.35 6.73 7.12
C ALA A 49 12.41 7.75 5.98
N ASP A 50 13.62 7.96 5.44
CA ASP A 50 13.81 8.66 4.18
C ASP A 50 13.86 7.65 3.06
N VAL A 51 12.98 7.82 2.07
CA VAL A 51 12.76 6.84 1.01
C VAL A 51 12.74 7.53 -0.35
N GLY A 52 13.56 7.04 -1.27
CA GLY A 52 13.47 7.36 -2.69
C GLY A 52 12.35 6.56 -3.33
N VAL A 53 11.38 7.23 -3.94
CA VAL A 53 10.26 6.61 -4.65
C VAL A 53 10.39 6.94 -6.13
N HIS A 54 10.48 5.92 -6.98
CA HIS A 54 10.42 6.05 -8.42
C HIS A 54 9.08 5.48 -8.89
N PHE A 55 8.27 6.33 -9.52
CA PHE A 55 6.99 5.95 -10.08
C PHE A 55 6.78 6.66 -11.43
N ASN A 56 6.05 6.02 -12.32
CA ASN A 56 5.55 6.62 -13.55
C ASN A 56 4.15 7.19 -13.29
N LEU A 57 3.89 8.41 -13.73
CA LEU A 57 2.53 8.95 -13.78
C LEU A 57 2.06 8.89 -15.23
N LEU A 58 1.20 7.93 -15.51
CA LEU A 58 0.61 7.76 -16.83
C LEU A 58 -0.72 8.50 -16.89
N HIS A 59 -0.94 9.21 -17.98
CA HIS A 59 -2.16 9.96 -18.23
C HIS A 59 -2.71 9.60 -19.60
N TRP A 60 -4.01 9.32 -19.65
CA TRP A 60 -4.75 9.17 -20.90
C TRP A 60 -6.07 9.91 -20.81
N PRO A 61 -6.36 10.81 -21.77
CA PRO A 61 -7.71 11.34 -21.94
C PRO A 61 -8.58 10.25 -22.57
N ILE A 62 -9.74 10.00 -21.98
CA ILE A 62 -10.76 9.10 -22.49
C ILE A 62 -11.91 9.97 -23.02
N GLY A 63 -12.07 10.04 -24.34
CA GLY A 63 -13.16 10.77 -25.00
C GLY A 63 -12.77 11.34 -26.36
N ASP A 64 -13.75 11.83 -27.11
CA ASP A 64 -13.51 12.53 -28.38
C ASP A 64 -13.19 14.01 -28.09
N ILE A 65 -12.01 14.46 -28.52
CA ILE A 65 -11.56 15.86 -28.37
C ILE A 65 -12.53 16.84 -29.05
N LYS A 66 -13.23 16.40 -30.10
CA LYS A 66 -14.24 17.20 -30.81
C LYS A 66 -15.57 17.32 -30.04
N TYR A 67 -15.81 16.44 -29.06
CA TYR A 67 -17.01 16.43 -28.23
C TYR A 67 -16.64 16.48 -26.74
N PRO A 68 -16.24 17.66 -26.24
CA PRO A 68 -15.61 17.80 -24.93
C PRO A 68 -16.48 17.40 -23.73
N LYS A 69 -17.81 17.28 -23.92
CA LYS A 69 -18.73 16.83 -22.87
C LYS A 69 -18.53 15.36 -22.43
N GLY A 70 -17.81 14.55 -23.22
CA GLY A 70 -17.48 13.16 -22.90
C GLY A 70 -16.03 12.93 -22.47
N LEU A 71 -15.22 13.99 -22.35
CA LEU A 71 -13.82 13.87 -21.95
C LEU A 71 -13.71 13.54 -20.46
N SER A 72 -13.00 12.46 -20.16
CA SER A 72 -12.61 12.08 -18.80
C SER A 72 -11.11 11.79 -18.78
N ASP A 73 -10.38 12.40 -17.86
CA ASP A 73 -8.98 12.07 -17.65
C ASP A 73 -8.85 10.83 -16.76
N THR A 74 -7.95 9.94 -17.13
CA THR A 74 -7.50 8.85 -16.24
C THR A 74 -6.03 9.01 -15.96
N PHE A 75 -5.69 9.04 -14.68
CA PHE A 75 -4.32 9.08 -14.19
C PHE A 75 -4.00 7.76 -13.48
N VAL A 76 -2.87 7.16 -13.82
CA VAL A 76 -2.36 5.96 -13.16
C VAL A 76 -0.96 6.24 -12.63
N GLY A 77 -0.78 6.10 -11.32
CA GLY A 77 0.53 6.09 -10.69
C GLY A 77 1.05 4.66 -10.63
N ASP A 78 2.07 4.36 -11.42
CA ASP A 78 2.73 3.05 -11.48
C ASP A 78 4.03 3.09 -10.69
N LEU A 79 4.08 2.37 -9.57
CA LEU A 79 5.26 2.35 -8.69
C LEU A 79 6.32 1.40 -9.24
N VAL A 80 7.46 1.95 -9.67
CA VAL A 80 8.56 1.19 -10.27
C VAL A 80 9.53 0.69 -9.20
N ASN A 81 9.94 1.57 -8.29
CA ASN A 81 10.92 1.24 -7.26
C ASN A 81 10.72 2.10 -6.01
N MET A 82 11.03 1.52 -4.86
CA MET A 82 11.06 2.22 -3.58
C MET A 82 12.30 1.77 -2.80
N ARG A 83 13.19 2.71 -2.48
CA ARG A 83 14.46 2.44 -1.80
C ARG A 83 14.61 3.29 -0.55
N VAL A 84 14.87 2.63 0.59
CA VAL A 84 15.18 3.32 1.85
C VAL A 84 16.61 3.86 1.79
N TYR A 85 16.77 5.16 2.05
CA TYR A 85 18.07 5.82 2.19
C TYR A 85 18.48 5.95 3.66
N VAL A 86 17.52 6.31 4.52
CA VAL A 86 17.70 6.38 5.97
C VAL A 86 16.60 5.54 6.61
N PRO A 87 16.93 4.50 7.40
CA PRO A 87 15.93 3.70 8.07
C PRO A 87 15.19 4.53 9.14
N PRO A 88 13.97 4.13 9.53
CA PRO A 88 13.32 4.70 10.70
C PRO A 88 14.24 4.56 11.92
N LYS A 89 14.21 5.52 12.85
CA LYS A 89 14.92 5.37 14.12
C LYS A 89 14.38 4.15 14.85
N GLU A 90 15.17 3.09 14.96
CA GLU A 90 14.78 1.88 15.67
C GLU A 90 14.64 2.19 17.16
N VAL A 91 13.43 1.99 17.69
CA VAL A 91 13.25 1.86 19.14
C VAL A 91 13.67 0.43 19.47
N PHE A 92 14.96 0.23 19.76
CA PHE A 92 15.47 -1.06 20.19
C PHE A 92 14.79 -1.45 21.50
N SER A 93 13.79 -2.32 21.40
CA SER A 93 13.34 -3.15 22.52
C SER A 93 14.38 -4.26 22.67
N SER A 94 15.17 -4.23 23.74
CA SER A 94 16.18 -5.26 24.07
C SER A 94 15.61 -6.66 24.34
N SER A 95 14.29 -6.82 24.29
CA SER A 95 13.60 -8.09 24.51
C SER A 95 13.39 -8.85 23.19
N PRO A 96 13.60 -10.18 23.16
CA PRO A 96 13.20 -11.01 22.02
C PRO A 96 11.72 -10.78 21.72
N ALA A 97 11.41 -10.36 20.49
CA ALA A 97 10.02 -10.15 20.09
C ALA A 97 9.28 -11.48 20.15
N LYS A 98 8.23 -11.57 20.98
CA LYS A 98 7.32 -12.72 20.98
C LYS A 98 6.77 -12.90 19.58
N ARG A 99 6.72 -14.16 19.10
CA ARG A 99 6.00 -14.52 17.87
C ARG A 99 4.57 -14.03 17.99
N ASP A 100 4.23 -13.06 17.17
CA ASP A 100 2.91 -12.47 17.12
C ASP A 100 2.05 -13.29 16.14
N TRP A 101 0.97 -13.88 16.66
CA TRP A 101 0.03 -14.74 15.92
C TRP A 101 -1.17 -13.96 15.35
N GLN A 102 -1.23 -12.63 15.52
CA GLN A 102 -2.34 -11.84 14.97
C GLN A 102 -2.36 -11.89 13.44
N LYS A 103 -3.53 -12.22 12.91
CA LYS A 103 -3.84 -12.06 11.49
C LYS A 103 -3.95 -10.57 11.16
N ASP A 104 -3.17 -10.08 10.21
CA ASP A 104 -3.33 -8.72 9.70
C ASP A 104 -4.51 -8.68 8.72
N ARG A 105 -5.43 -7.73 8.94
CA ARG A 105 -6.61 -7.47 8.11
C ARG A 105 -6.28 -7.25 6.63
N PHE A 106 -5.08 -6.77 6.33
CA PHE A 106 -4.62 -6.44 5.00
C PHE A 106 -3.77 -7.53 4.35
N THR A 107 -3.42 -8.60 5.09
CA THR A 107 -2.75 -9.77 4.51
C THR A 107 -3.81 -10.71 3.95
N PRO A 108 -3.76 -11.09 2.66
CA PRO A 108 -4.69 -12.06 2.10
C PRO A 108 -4.58 -13.40 2.84
N ASP A 109 -5.70 -14.07 3.10
CA ASP A 109 -5.75 -15.38 3.79
C ASP A 109 -5.26 -16.48 2.81
N VAL A 110 -3.96 -16.46 2.51
CA VAL A 110 -3.32 -17.48 1.68
C VAL A 110 -3.02 -18.66 2.59
N SER A 111 -3.96 -19.59 2.69
CA SER A 111 -3.70 -20.86 3.37
C SER A 111 -2.55 -21.57 2.66
N PRO A 112 -1.51 -22.05 3.38
CA PRO A 112 -0.35 -22.72 2.78
C PRO A 112 -0.73 -23.91 1.87
N SER A 113 -1.90 -24.51 2.12
CA SER A 113 -2.43 -25.63 1.35
C SER A 113 -2.88 -25.28 -0.08
N LYS A 114 -3.12 -23.99 -0.40
CA LYS A 114 -3.49 -23.56 -1.77
C LYS A 114 -2.29 -23.26 -2.67
N LEU A 115 -1.10 -23.06 -2.11
CA LEU A 115 0.11 -22.72 -2.87
C LEU A 115 0.70 -23.94 -3.61
N ARG A 116 0.41 -25.16 -3.15
CA ARG A 116 0.81 -26.42 -3.79
C ARG A 116 0.06 -26.78 -5.07
N ARG A 117 -0.94 -26.00 -5.48
CA ARG A 117 -1.79 -26.32 -6.65
C ARG A 117 -1.49 -25.48 -7.89
N LEU A 118 -0.47 -24.63 -7.83
CA LEU A 118 -0.06 -23.69 -8.89
C LEU A 118 1.41 -23.87 -9.34
N LEU A 119 2.05 -24.95 -8.88
CA LEU A 119 3.31 -25.50 -9.41
C LEU A 119 3.01 -26.90 -9.93
#